data_AF-A0A2D7M3L9-F1
#
_entry.id   AF-A0A2D7M3L9-F1
#
_cell.length_a   1.000
_cell.length_b   1.000
_cell.length_c   1.000
_cell.angle_alpha   90.00
_cell.angle_beta   90.00
_cell.angle_gamma   90.00
#
_symmetry.space_group_name_H-M   'P 1'
#
loop_
_entity.id
_entity.type
_entity.pdbx_description
1 polymer ?
#
loop_
_entity_poly.entity_id
_entity_poly.type
_entity_poly.pdbx_seq_one_letter_code
_entity_poly.pdbx_strand_id
1 'polypeptide(L)'
;MVLPDRSSESMIEFPFRHLLLFMVLSLVILAGCTPSNTSVRDSDEVDAVEAAKTITQNRIKALSLDREVMDLVDVEDEESVRKGLEKYKQAENLLDESVRLAGSSTKPRLDRFDIRNKIASGYTVLYVMADAECTPLEDEGLRPSEPLLRKRAEAKKEAERWLKLARRDMETHLGNTPVQYQTPEQYWQLQLVYVQLADFNGARTTLLRLLDNHGNRLSGKDRKEIDSRIRYFAQKLLDEGN
;
A
#
# COMPACT_ATOMS: atom_id res chain seq x y z
N MET A 1 53.70 3.14 -66.22
CA MET A 1 54.32 4.15 -65.34
C MET A 1 53.22 5.13 -64.96
N VAL A 2 53.26 5.65 -63.72
CA VAL A 2 52.22 6.40 -62.97
C VAL A 2 51.31 5.51 -62.10
N LEU A 3 51.69 5.42 -60.82
CA LEU A 3 50.85 5.43 -59.60
C LEU A 3 51.08 6.82 -58.93
N PRO A 4 50.34 7.31 -57.91
CA PRO A 4 49.35 6.70 -57.00
C PRO A 4 48.02 7.54 -56.92
N ASP A 5 46.97 7.30 -56.11
CA ASP A 5 46.92 7.45 -54.64
C ASP A 5 45.58 6.97 -54.02
N ARG A 6 45.63 6.71 -52.71
CA ARG A 6 44.65 6.11 -51.80
C ARG A 6 43.52 7.04 -51.35
N SER A 7 42.48 6.38 -50.82
CA SER A 7 41.58 6.78 -49.71
C SER A 7 40.57 7.90 -49.94
N SER A 8 39.28 7.54 -49.84
CA SER A 8 38.40 8.14 -48.83
C SER A 8 37.16 7.28 -48.60
N GLU A 9 37.01 6.83 -47.37
CA GLU A 9 35.78 6.29 -46.81
C GLU A 9 34.74 7.41 -46.79
N SER A 10 33.58 7.20 -47.43
CA SER A 10 32.43 8.10 -47.26
C SER A 10 31.75 7.79 -45.93
N MET A 11 32.18 8.49 -44.87
CA MET A 11 31.40 8.59 -43.64
C MET A 11 30.04 9.23 -43.96
N ILE A 12 28.98 8.52 -43.62
CA ILE A 12 27.61 9.02 -43.65
C ILE A 12 27.48 10.01 -42.49
N GLU A 13 27.70 11.30 -42.74
CA GLU A 13 27.35 12.38 -41.83
C GLU A 13 25.82 12.54 -41.79
N PHE A 14 25.19 11.89 -40.82
CA PHE A 14 23.82 12.24 -40.43
C PHE A 14 23.83 13.61 -39.73
N PRO A 15 23.08 14.61 -40.20
CA PRO A 15 23.21 15.97 -39.69
C PRO A 15 22.57 16.09 -38.30
N PHE A 16 23.41 16.37 -37.31
CA PHE A 16 23.09 16.68 -35.90
C PHE A 16 21.92 17.68 -35.73
N ARG A 17 21.67 18.52 -36.74
CA ARG A 17 20.52 19.45 -36.83
C ARG A 17 19.16 18.76 -36.84
N HIS A 18 19.02 17.57 -37.42
CA HIS A 18 17.74 16.87 -37.48
C HIS A 18 17.38 16.20 -36.16
N LEU A 19 18.40 15.77 -35.38
CA LEU A 19 18.21 15.21 -34.05
C LEU A 19 17.72 16.28 -33.03
N LEU A 20 18.28 17.50 -33.13
CA LEU A 20 17.87 18.65 -32.32
C LEU A 20 16.43 19.11 -32.63
N LEU A 21 16.05 19.14 -33.92
CA LEU A 21 14.69 19.47 -34.33
C LEU A 21 13.67 18.42 -33.84
N PHE A 22 14.03 17.14 -33.85
CA PHE A 22 13.17 16.07 -33.33
C PHE A 22 13.01 16.16 -31.80
N MET A 23 14.06 16.50 -31.06
CA MET A 23 13.99 16.69 -29.60
C MET A 23 13.11 17.88 -29.21
N VAL A 24 13.20 19.00 -29.94
CA VAL A 24 12.38 20.19 -29.68
C VAL A 24 10.91 19.94 -30.04
N LEU A 25 10.63 19.23 -31.14
CA LEU A 25 9.27 18.85 -31.52
C LEU A 25 8.64 17.86 -30.53
N SER A 26 9.44 16.97 -29.94
CA SER A 26 9.02 16.04 -28.88
C SER A 26 8.67 16.76 -27.57
N LEU A 27 9.33 17.89 -27.27
CA LEU A 27 9.03 18.70 -26.09
C LEU A 27 7.67 19.42 -26.20
N VAL A 28 7.25 19.79 -27.42
CA VAL A 28 5.93 20.43 -27.65
C VAL A 28 4.78 19.43 -27.48
N ILE A 29 5.02 18.14 -27.72
CA ILE A 29 4.01 17.08 -27.49
C ILE A 29 3.83 16.78 -25.99
N LEU A 30 4.85 17.02 -25.16
CA LEU A 30 4.75 16.94 -23.69
C LEU A 30 4.17 18.22 -23.05
N ALA A 31 4.06 19.33 -23.78
CA ALA A 31 3.41 20.56 -23.31
C ALA A 31 1.87 20.56 -23.52
N GLY A 32 1.32 19.48 -24.08
CA GLY A 32 -0.12 19.25 -24.26
C GLY A 32 -0.83 18.75 -22.99
N CYS A 33 -0.59 19.36 -21.83
CA CYS A 33 -1.49 19.21 -20.68
C CYS A 33 -2.69 20.15 -20.92
N THR A 34 -3.75 19.64 -21.56
CA THR A 34 -5.02 20.36 -21.60
C THR A 34 -5.57 20.50 -20.18
N PRO A 35 -5.82 21.71 -19.65
CA PRO A 35 -6.60 21.85 -18.44
C PRO A 35 -8.05 21.50 -18.80
N SER A 36 -8.51 20.38 -18.24
CA SER A 36 -9.94 20.08 -18.24
C SER A 36 -10.60 21.13 -17.35
N ASN A 37 -11.55 21.89 -17.91
CA ASN A 37 -12.32 22.93 -17.24
C ASN A 37 -12.66 22.59 -15.78
N THR A 38 -11.94 23.19 -14.84
CA THR A 38 -12.33 23.19 -13.43
C THR A 38 -13.19 24.40 -13.17
N SER A 39 -14.46 24.13 -12.86
CA SER A 39 -15.35 25.05 -12.17
C SER A 39 -14.61 25.70 -11.00
N VAL A 40 -14.65 27.03 -10.96
CA VAL A 40 -14.16 27.88 -9.87
C VAL A 40 -14.67 27.33 -8.53
N ARG A 41 -13.75 26.82 -7.74
CA ARG A 41 -13.95 26.51 -6.32
C ARG A 41 -12.63 26.89 -5.65
N ASP A 42 -12.68 27.95 -4.84
CA ASP A 42 -11.57 28.58 -4.10
C ASP A 42 -10.29 27.74 -4.07
N SER A 43 -9.36 28.04 -4.98
CA SER A 43 -8.03 27.48 -4.93
C SER A 43 -7.18 28.35 -4.02
N ASP A 44 -7.02 27.93 -2.77
CA ASP A 44 -5.70 27.98 -2.16
C ASP A 44 -4.78 27.25 -3.16
N GLU A 45 -4.10 28.03 -4.00
CA GLU A 45 -3.21 27.50 -5.03
C GLU A 45 -2.05 26.83 -4.30
N VAL A 46 -2.19 25.52 -4.04
CA VAL A 46 -1.18 24.74 -3.34
C VAL A 46 0.08 24.75 -4.19
N ASP A 47 1.11 25.45 -3.74
CA ASP A 47 2.42 25.44 -4.37
C ASP A 47 2.90 23.99 -4.49
N ALA A 48 3.00 23.51 -5.72
CA ALA A 48 3.35 22.13 -6.02
C ALA A 48 4.74 21.76 -5.48
N VAL A 49 5.68 22.72 -5.40
CA VAL A 49 7.02 22.50 -4.86
C VAL A 49 6.95 22.36 -3.34
N GLU A 50 6.22 23.25 -2.65
CA GLU A 50 6.08 23.18 -1.20
C GLU A 50 5.26 21.94 -0.77
N ALA A 51 4.26 21.55 -1.57
CA ALA A 51 3.52 20.29 -1.38
C ALA A 51 4.44 19.07 -1.53
N ALA A 52 5.26 19.01 -2.58
CA ALA A 52 6.19 17.91 -2.79
C ALA A 52 7.23 17.80 -1.66
N LYS A 53 7.73 18.95 -1.18
CA LYS A 53 8.64 19.03 -0.03
C LYS A 53 7.97 18.56 1.25
N THR A 54 6.75 19.01 1.54
CA THR A 54 5.97 18.59 2.70
C THR A 54 5.70 17.09 2.68
N ILE A 55 5.26 16.53 1.56
CA ILE A 55 5.03 15.09 1.39
C ILE A 55 6.32 14.30 1.68
N THR A 56 7.46 14.77 1.16
CA THR A 56 8.75 14.12 1.38
C THR A 56 9.15 14.15 2.85
N GLN A 57 9.02 15.30 3.51
CA GLN A 57 9.32 15.45 4.93
C GLN A 57 8.40 14.61 5.82
N ASN A 58 7.10 14.59 5.52
CA ASN A 58 6.12 13.80 6.24
C ASN A 58 6.43 12.30 6.12
N ARG A 59 6.80 11.83 4.93
CA ARG A 59 7.24 10.44 4.72
C ARG A 59 8.49 10.11 5.54
N ILE A 60 9.49 10.99 5.56
CA ILE A 60 10.72 10.78 6.35
C ILE A 60 10.40 10.69 7.84
N LYS A 61 9.56 11.60 8.35
CA LYS A 61 9.13 11.60 9.75
C LYS A 61 8.32 10.34 10.11
N ALA A 62 7.39 9.94 9.25
CA ALA A 62 6.61 8.71 9.42
C ALA A 62 7.51 7.47 9.48
N LEU A 63 8.53 7.38 8.61
CA LEU A 63 9.51 6.29 8.64
C LEU A 63 10.41 6.33 9.89
N SER A 64 10.73 7.51 10.42
CA SER A 64 11.45 7.64 11.70
C SER A 64 10.62 7.07 12.85
N LEU A 65 9.34 7.47 12.94
CA LEU A 65 8.41 6.97 13.95
C LEU A 65 8.24 5.45 13.86
N ASP A 66 8.14 4.90 12.64
CA ASP A 66 8.06 3.46 12.41
C ASP A 66 9.30 2.72 12.95
N ARG A 67 10.51 3.23 12.69
CA ARG A 67 11.75 2.65 13.25
C ARG A 67 11.78 2.73 14.77
N GLU A 68 11.40 3.86 15.35
CA GLU A 68 11.32 4.01 16.81
C GLU A 68 10.37 2.99 17.43
N VAL A 69 9.26 2.66 16.77
CA VAL A 69 8.37 1.58 17.23
C VAL A 69 9.08 0.23 17.18
N MET A 70 9.71 -0.11 16.06
CA MET A 70 10.42 -1.38 15.90
C MET A 70 11.56 -1.58 16.90
N ASP A 71 12.22 -0.49 17.32
CA ASP A 71 13.36 -0.54 18.23
C ASP A 71 12.95 -0.59 19.71
N LEU A 72 11.78 -0.05 20.07
CA LEU A 72 11.42 0.22 21.46
C LEU A 72 10.19 -0.54 21.97
N VAL A 73 9.35 -1.07 21.06
CA VAL A 73 8.12 -1.74 21.47
C VAL A 73 8.38 -3.20 21.81
N ASP A 74 8.00 -3.54 23.04
CA ASP A 74 7.91 -4.91 23.51
C ASP A 74 6.48 -5.40 23.26
N VAL A 75 6.34 -6.43 22.44
CA VAL A 75 5.02 -6.98 22.05
C VAL A 75 4.39 -7.80 23.17
N GLU A 76 5.12 -8.11 24.24
CA GLU A 76 4.63 -8.81 25.43
C GLU A 76 4.13 -7.84 26.53
N ASP A 77 4.39 -6.54 26.40
CA ASP A 77 3.92 -5.50 27.32
C ASP A 77 2.78 -4.65 26.71
N GLU A 78 1.58 -4.72 27.31
CA GLU A 78 0.39 -3.96 26.88
C GLU A 78 0.68 -2.46 26.78
N GLU A 79 1.40 -1.88 27.75
CA GLU A 79 1.67 -0.44 27.78
C GLU A 79 2.69 -0.05 26.71
N SER A 80 3.69 -0.91 26.46
CA SER A 80 4.65 -0.73 25.37
C SER A 80 3.96 -0.74 24.00
N VAL A 81 3.06 -1.71 23.76
CA VAL A 81 2.25 -1.79 22.54
C VAL A 81 1.39 -0.52 22.36
N ARG A 82 0.75 -0.02 23.43
CA ARG A 82 -0.05 1.21 23.38
C ARG A 82 0.79 2.43 23.01
N LYS A 83 1.99 2.58 23.57
CA LYS A 83 2.93 3.66 23.18
C LYS A 83 3.33 3.55 21.71
N GLY A 84 3.55 2.33 21.23
CA GLY A 84 3.79 2.04 19.81
C GLY A 84 2.65 2.51 18.90
N LEU A 85 1.42 2.17 19.26
CA LEU A 85 0.22 2.57 18.53
C LEU A 85 0.08 4.10 18.43
N GLU A 86 0.40 4.84 19.49
CA GLU A 86 0.36 6.30 19.45
C GLU A 86 1.39 6.89 18.49
N LYS A 87 2.59 6.31 18.40
CA LYS A 87 3.59 6.70 17.38
C LYS A 87 3.10 6.39 15.97
N TYR A 88 2.47 5.23 15.75
CA TYR A 88 1.90 4.92 14.45
C TYR A 88 0.74 5.84 14.06
N LYS A 89 -0.11 6.24 14.99
CA LYS A 89 -1.16 7.24 14.73
C LYS A 89 -0.57 8.61 14.38
N GLN A 90 0.54 9.01 15.00
CA GLN A 90 1.25 10.22 14.60
C GLN A 90 1.81 10.11 13.16
N ALA A 91 2.40 8.96 12.81
CA ALA A 91 2.86 8.69 11.45
C ALA A 91 1.70 8.72 10.44
N GLU A 92 0.55 8.18 10.81
CA GLU A 92 -0.65 8.15 9.97
C GLU A 92 -1.20 9.56 9.69
N ASN A 93 -1.25 10.44 10.69
CA ASN A 93 -1.66 11.85 10.52
C ASN A 93 -0.76 12.59 9.51
N LEU A 94 0.55 12.37 9.55
CA LEU A 94 1.50 12.96 8.59
C LEU A 94 1.24 12.47 7.15
N LEU A 95 0.85 11.21 7.01
CA LEU A 95 0.55 10.60 5.72
C LEU A 95 -0.86 10.97 5.23
N ASP A 96 -1.80 11.23 6.11
CA ASP A 96 -3.12 11.80 5.79
C ASP A 96 -2.99 13.18 5.15
N GLU A 97 -2.14 14.05 5.72
CA GLU A 97 -1.79 15.32 5.08
C GLU A 97 -1.15 15.11 3.72
N SER A 98 -0.21 14.16 3.61
CA SER A 98 0.48 13.86 2.34
C SER A 98 -0.48 13.40 1.24
N VAL A 99 -1.49 12.59 1.59
CA VAL A 99 -2.53 12.16 0.65
C VAL A 99 -3.46 13.31 0.27
N ARG A 100 -3.75 14.23 1.20
CA ARG A 100 -4.54 15.44 0.91
C ARG A 100 -3.81 16.35 -0.08
N LEU A 101 -2.51 16.55 0.11
CA LEU A 101 -1.67 17.39 -0.76
C LEU A 101 -1.46 16.77 -2.15
N ALA A 102 -1.43 15.44 -2.26
CA ALA A 102 -1.29 14.74 -3.53
C ALA A 102 -2.45 13.77 -3.79
N GLY A 103 -3.64 14.32 -4.00
CA GLY A 103 -4.87 13.54 -4.16
C GLY A 103 -4.84 12.48 -5.27
N SER A 104 -4.13 12.78 -6.37
CA SER A 104 -3.94 11.89 -7.53
C SER A 104 -2.71 10.97 -7.41
N SER A 105 -1.80 11.23 -6.46
CA SER A 105 -0.62 10.39 -6.27
C SER A 105 -0.95 9.13 -5.51
N THR A 106 -0.40 8.00 -5.97
CA THR A 106 -0.68 6.69 -5.38
C THR A 106 0.38 6.28 -4.37
N LYS A 107 1.54 6.95 -4.33
CA LYS A 107 2.64 6.61 -3.40
C LYS A 107 2.36 6.98 -1.94
N PRO A 108 1.85 8.18 -1.59
CA PRO A 108 1.50 8.51 -0.21
C PRO A 108 0.42 7.56 0.35
N ARG A 109 -0.49 7.08 -0.50
CA ARG A 109 -1.50 6.09 -0.12
C ARG A 109 -0.89 4.75 0.25
N LEU A 110 0.15 4.29 -0.46
CA LEU A 110 0.88 3.08 -0.08
C LEU A 110 1.59 3.24 1.25
N ASP A 111 2.30 4.35 1.48
CA ASP A 111 2.95 4.58 2.78
C ASP A 111 1.90 4.58 3.90
N ARG A 112 0.73 5.19 3.65
CA ARG A 112 -0.37 5.22 4.62
C ARG A 112 -0.98 3.85 4.86
N PHE A 113 -1.14 3.05 3.80
CA PHE A 113 -1.57 1.66 3.91
C PHE A 113 -0.66 0.88 4.86
N ASP A 114 0.66 0.96 4.67
CA ASP A 114 1.63 0.24 5.49
C ASP A 114 1.50 0.61 6.97
N ILE A 115 1.40 1.90 7.29
CA ILE A 115 1.22 2.38 8.67
C ILE A 115 -0.13 1.95 9.24
N ARG A 116 -1.24 2.09 8.50
CA ARG A 116 -2.57 1.68 8.97
C ARG A 116 -2.65 0.17 9.23
N ASN A 117 -1.97 -0.63 8.41
CA ASN A 117 -1.87 -2.07 8.61
C ASN A 117 -1.08 -2.40 9.89
N LYS A 118 0.00 -1.66 10.18
CA LYS A 118 0.74 -1.80 11.45
C LYS A 118 -0.08 -1.40 12.68
N ILE A 119 -0.90 -0.34 12.57
CA ILE A 119 -1.85 0.03 13.63
C ILE A 119 -2.84 -1.11 13.88
N ALA A 120 -3.42 -1.68 12.82
CA ALA A 120 -4.31 -2.84 12.94
C ALA A 120 -3.62 -4.04 13.61
N SER A 121 -2.37 -4.34 13.23
CA SER A 121 -1.58 -5.40 13.86
C SER A 121 -1.37 -5.14 15.36
N GLY A 122 -1.06 -3.89 15.76
CA GLY A 122 -0.90 -3.56 17.19
C GLY A 122 -2.20 -3.73 17.98
N TYR A 123 -3.35 -3.36 17.41
CA TYR A 123 -4.65 -3.66 18.05
C TYR A 123 -4.98 -5.16 18.07
N THR A 124 -4.51 -5.92 17.08
CA THR A 124 -4.63 -7.39 17.10
C THR A 124 -3.79 -8.01 18.21
N VAL A 125 -2.59 -7.48 18.48
CA VAL A 125 -1.77 -7.90 19.64
C VAL A 125 -2.51 -7.61 20.95
N LEU A 126 -3.06 -6.41 21.12
CA LEU A 126 -3.87 -6.08 22.31
C LEU A 126 -5.10 -6.97 22.46
N TYR A 127 -5.74 -7.35 21.36
CA TYR A 127 -6.83 -8.32 21.37
C TYR A 127 -6.36 -9.67 21.86
N VAL A 128 -5.25 -10.20 21.33
CA VAL A 128 -4.69 -11.51 21.71
C VAL A 128 -4.30 -11.53 23.19
N MET A 129 -3.69 -10.45 23.70
CA MET A 129 -3.39 -10.31 25.14
C MET A 129 -4.66 -10.40 26.00
N ALA A 130 -5.69 -9.63 25.67
CA ALA A 130 -6.95 -9.65 26.41
C ALA A 130 -7.69 -10.99 26.28
N ASP A 131 -7.59 -11.65 25.13
CA ASP A 131 -8.19 -12.96 24.86
C ASP A 131 -7.47 -14.09 25.61
N ALA A 132 -6.16 -14.00 25.77
CA ALA A 132 -5.38 -14.94 26.58
C ALA A 132 -5.76 -14.89 28.07
N GLU A 133 -6.23 -13.74 28.56
CA GLU A 133 -6.78 -13.59 29.91
C GLU A 133 -8.25 -14.06 30.01
N CYS A 134 -9.04 -13.92 28.94
CA CYS A 134 -10.46 -14.31 28.92
C CYS A 134 -10.66 -15.81 28.75
N THR A 135 -9.96 -16.41 27.78
CA THR A 135 -10.22 -17.78 27.30
C THR A 135 -10.16 -18.82 28.43
N PRO A 136 -9.16 -18.80 29.34
CA PRO A 136 -9.12 -19.78 30.43
C PRO A 136 -10.32 -19.68 31.38
N LEU A 137 -10.81 -18.47 31.64
CA LEU A 137 -11.99 -18.27 32.47
C LEU A 137 -13.25 -18.81 31.79
N GLU A 138 -13.38 -18.55 30.48
CA GLU A 138 -14.52 -19.04 29.67
C GLU A 138 -14.51 -20.58 29.58
N ASP A 139 -13.33 -21.20 29.43
CA ASP A 139 -13.15 -22.65 29.41
C ASP A 139 -13.53 -23.32 30.75
N GLU A 140 -13.29 -22.63 31.86
CA GLU A 140 -13.71 -23.05 33.21
C GLU A 140 -15.20 -22.76 33.50
N GLY A 141 -15.93 -22.17 32.54
CA GLY A 141 -17.33 -21.77 32.70
C GLY A 141 -17.52 -20.52 33.59
N LEU A 142 -16.44 -19.81 33.89
CA LEU A 142 -16.45 -18.54 34.60
C LEU A 142 -16.65 -17.38 33.61
N ARG A 143 -17.28 -16.31 34.07
CA ARG A 143 -17.43 -15.09 33.27
C ARG A 143 -16.22 -14.17 33.49
N PRO A 144 -15.46 -13.79 32.44
CA PRO A 144 -14.40 -12.79 32.56
C PRO A 144 -14.95 -11.46 33.09
N SER A 145 -14.07 -10.68 33.74
CA SER A 145 -14.48 -9.37 34.27
C SER A 145 -14.94 -8.43 33.16
N GLU A 146 -15.93 -7.58 33.46
CA GLU A 146 -16.46 -6.61 32.49
C GLU A 146 -15.37 -5.67 31.90
N PRO A 147 -14.40 -5.15 32.68
CA PRO A 147 -13.28 -4.38 32.12
C PRO A 147 -12.46 -5.17 31.09
N LEU A 148 -12.23 -6.45 31.32
CA LEU A 148 -11.45 -7.30 30.42
C LEU A 148 -12.21 -7.62 29.13
N LEU A 149 -13.51 -7.95 29.25
CA LEU A 149 -14.39 -8.12 28.09
C LEU A 149 -14.45 -6.84 27.24
N ARG A 150 -14.53 -5.68 27.89
CA ARG A 150 -14.52 -4.39 27.21
C ARG A 150 -13.20 -4.15 26.48
N LYS A 151 -12.05 -4.39 27.12
CA LYS A 151 -10.72 -4.31 26.48
C LYS A 151 -10.64 -5.20 25.23
N ARG A 152 -11.03 -6.48 25.35
CA ARG A 152 -11.03 -7.44 24.23
C ARG A 152 -11.91 -6.94 23.06
N ALA A 153 -13.14 -6.50 23.36
CA ALA A 153 -14.06 -6.00 22.34
C ALA A 153 -13.57 -4.69 21.67
N GLU A 154 -13.03 -3.75 22.46
CA GLU A 154 -12.47 -2.50 21.94
C GLU A 154 -11.28 -2.75 21.01
N ALA A 155 -10.35 -3.63 21.41
CA ALA A 155 -9.18 -3.97 20.61
C ALA A 155 -9.58 -4.60 19.26
N LYS A 156 -10.54 -5.55 19.28
CA LYS A 156 -11.09 -6.15 18.06
C LYS A 156 -11.71 -5.10 17.13
N LYS A 157 -12.56 -4.22 17.69
CA LYS A 157 -13.25 -3.18 16.93
C LYS A 157 -12.27 -2.20 16.29
N GLU A 158 -11.22 -1.79 17.00
CA GLU A 158 -10.20 -0.89 16.46
C GLU A 158 -9.35 -1.60 15.40
N ALA A 159 -8.95 -2.86 15.60
CA ALA A 159 -8.24 -3.64 14.58
C ALA A 159 -9.05 -3.70 13.26
N GLU A 160 -10.34 -4.06 13.34
CA GLU A 160 -11.22 -4.10 12.17
C GLU A 160 -11.38 -2.72 11.49
N ARG A 161 -11.49 -1.66 12.28
CA ARG A 161 -11.59 -0.28 11.77
C ARG A 161 -10.34 0.07 10.96
N TRP A 162 -9.15 -0.17 11.50
CA TRP A 162 -7.90 0.15 10.83
C TRP A 162 -7.65 -0.72 9.60
N LEU A 163 -8.02 -2.01 9.65
CA LEU A 163 -7.99 -2.89 8.48
C LEU A 163 -8.90 -2.40 7.36
N LYS A 164 -10.11 -1.92 7.66
CA LYS A 164 -11.02 -1.35 6.65
C LYS A 164 -10.44 -0.09 5.99
N LEU A 165 -9.72 0.73 6.76
CA LEU A 165 -9.02 1.92 6.24
C LEU A 165 -7.82 1.54 5.37
N ALA A 166 -7.00 0.58 5.82
CA ALA A 166 -5.88 0.04 5.05
C ALA A 166 -6.38 -0.58 3.74
N ARG A 167 -7.40 -1.44 3.79
CA ARG A 167 -8.06 -2.02 2.61
C ARG A 167 -8.40 -0.95 1.58
N ARG A 168 -9.10 0.11 2.00
CA ARG A 168 -9.48 1.23 1.12
C ARG A 168 -8.27 1.85 0.43
N ASP A 169 -7.16 2.04 1.14
CA ASP A 169 -5.95 2.63 0.58
C ASP A 169 -5.32 1.73 -0.49
N MET A 170 -5.20 0.43 -0.23
CA MET A 170 -4.61 -0.52 -1.18
C MET A 170 -5.54 -0.78 -2.38
N GLU A 171 -6.85 -0.91 -2.16
CA GLU A 171 -7.84 -0.99 -3.26
C GLU A 171 -7.76 0.24 -4.17
N THR A 172 -7.71 1.44 -3.58
CA THR A 172 -7.58 2.70 -4.33
C THR A 172 -6.24 2.74 -5.08
N HIS A 173 -5.15 2.31 -4.45
CA HIS A 173 -3.84 2.24 -5.08
C HIS A 173 -3.87 1.31 -6.31
N LEU A 174 -4.33 0.07 -6.16
CA LEU A 174 -4.38 -0.92 -7.23
C LEU A 174 -5.43 -0.57 -8.31
N GLY A 175 -6.47 0.16 -7.97
CA GLY A 175 -7.48 0.64 -8.94
C GLY A 175 -6.97 1.79 -9.82
N ASN A 176 -6.10 2.65 -9.28
CA ASN A 176 -5.66 3.88 -9.95
C ASN A 176 -4.21 3.84 -10.46
N THR A 177 -3.45 2.78 -10.16
CA THR A 177 -2.06 2.62 -10.61
C THR A 177 -2.02 1.69 -11.82
N PRO A 178 -1.29 2.01 -12.91
CA PRO A 178 -1.10 1.06 -14.02
C PRO A 178 -0.41 -0.24 -13.56
N VAL A 179 -0.81 -1.38 -14.12
CA VAL A 179 -0.32 -2.73 -13.72
C VAL A 179 1.21 -2.84 -13.72
N GLN A 180 1.92 -2.14 -14.63
CA GLN A 180 3.39 -2.17 -14.65
C GLN A 180 4.07 -1.58 -13.41
N TYR A 181 3.36 -0.74 -12.63
CA TYR A 181 3.86 -0.14 -11.40
C TYR A 181 3.30 -0.82 -10.14
N GLN A 182 2.52 -1.88 -10.33
CA GLN A 182 2.03 -2.73 -9.24
C GLN A 182 2.97 -3.92 -9.04
N THR A 183 2.97 -4.46 -7.82
CA THR A 183 3.80 -5.62 -7.47
C THR A 183 2.93 -6.76 -6.95
N PRO A 184 3.35 -8.03 -7.15
CA PRO A 184 2.67 -9.18 -6.56
C PRO A 184 2.46 -9.06 -5.05
N GLU A 185 3.41 -8.46 -4.34
CA GLU A 185 3.34 -8.27 -2.89
C GLU A 185 2.14 -7.43 -2.46
N GLN A 186 1.79 -6.39 -3.22
CA GLN A 186 0.62 -5.54 -2.90
C GLN A 186 -0.69 -6.34 -2.92
N TYR A 187 -0.82 -7.30 -3.83
CA TYR A 187 -1.97 -8.19 -3.88
C TYR A 187 -1.99 -9.18 -2.71
N TRP A 188 -0.82 -9.70 -2.31
CA TRP A 188 -0.70 -10.54 -1.12
C TRP A 188 -1.11 -9.79 0.15
N GLN A 189 -0.59 -8.58 0.32
CA GLN A 189 -0.94 -7.71 1.44
C GLN A 189 -2.45 -7.41 1.48
N LEU A 190 -3.06 -7.08 0.34
CA LEU A 190 -4.50 -6.84 0.27
C LEU A 190 -5.31 -8.11 0.60
N GLN A 191 -4.89 -9.28 0.07
CA GLN A 191 -5.53 -10.56 0.37
C GLN A 191 -5.49 -10.89 1.86
N LEU A 192 -4.38 -10.62 2.54
CA LEU A 192 -4.26 -10.83 3.98
C LEU A 192 -5.19 -9.91 4.77
N VAL A 193 -5.33 -8.65 4.37
CA VAL A 193 -6.29 -7.72 4.99
C VAL A 193 -7.72 -8.24 4.86
N TYR A 194 -8.12 -8.73 3.69
CA TYR A 194 -9.45 -9.34 3.51
C TYR A 194 -9.63 -10.57 4.41
N VAL A 195 -8.64 -11.45 4.53
CA VAL A 195 -8.73 -12.61 5.42
C VAL A 195 -8.88 -12.20 6.88
N GLN A 196 -8.13 -11.20 7.34
CA GLN A 196 -8.26 -10.69 8.72
C GLN A 196 -9.63 -10.06 8.99
N LEU A 197 -10.29 -9.53 7.94
CA LEU A 197 -11.66 -9.03 8.00
C LEU A 197 -12.72 -10.13 7.79
N ALA A 198 -12.32 -11.41 7.69
CA ALA A 198 -13.19 -12.54 7.33
C ALA A 198 -13.95 -12.36 6.00
N ASP A 199 -13.40 -11.59 5.07
CA ASP A 199 -13.95 -11.39 3.72
C ASP A 199 -13.27 -12.35 2.73
N PHE A 200 -13.70 -13.61 2.74
CA PHE A 200 -13.10 -14.65 1.90
C PHE A 200 -13.34 -14.44 0.40
N ASN A 201 -14.43 -13.74 0.04
CA ASN A 201 -14.69 -13.39 -1.35
C ASN A 201 -13.72 -12.31 -1.87
N GLY A 202 -13.48 -11.26 -1.08
CA GLY A 202 -12.47 -10.24 -1.39
C GLY A 202 -11.06 -10.82 -1.47
N ALA A 203 -10.71 -11.70 -0.52
CA ALA A 203 -9.43 -12.42 -0.51
C ALA A 203 -9.25 -13.26 -1.79
N ARG A 204 -10.25 -14.05 -2.16
CA ARG A 204 -10.24 -14.87 -3.37
C ARG A 204 -10.14 -14.03 -4.64
N THR A 205 -10.93 -12.97 -4.74
CA THR A 205 -10.95 -12.08 -5.93
C THR A 205 -9.61 -11.37 -6.12
N THR A 206 -8.95 -10.99 -5.03
CA THR A 206 -7.62 -10.38 -5.06
C THR A 206 -6.57 -11.34 -5.64
N LEU A 207 -6.63 -12.62 -5.27
CA LEU A 207 -5.74 -13.65 -5.78
C LEU A 207 -5.97 -13.96 -7.28
N LEU A 208 -7.22 -13.96 -7.72
CA LEU A 208 -7.53 -14.08 -9.15
C LEU A 208 -6.92 -12.92 -9.95
N ARG A 209 -7.11 -11.68 -9.48
CA ARG A 209 -6.49 -10.50 -10.10
C ARG A 209 -4.97 -10.56 -10.12
N LEU A 210 -4.35 -11.13 -9.08
CA LEU A 210 -2.90 -11.34 -9.05
C LEU A 210 -2.45 -12.29 -10.16
N LEU A 211 -3.16 -13.40 -10.37
CA LEU A 211 -2.85 -14.34 -11.45
C LEU A 211 -3.07 -13.70 -12.83
N ASP A 212 -4.16 -12.96 -13.02
CA ASP A 212 -4.47 -12.32 -14.29
C ASP A 212 -3.40 -11.28 -14.68
N ASN A 213 -2.96 -10.47 -13.71
CA ASN A 213 -2.04 -9.37 -13.96
C ASN A 213 -0.56 -9.78 -13.95
N HIS A 214 -0.18 -10.76 -13.12
CA HIS A 214 1.22 -11.11 -12.87
C HIS A 214 1.54 -12.60 -13.05
N GLY A 215 0.58 -13.47 -13.35
CA GLY A 215 0.76 -14.93 -13.37
C GLY A 215 1.93 -15.43 -14.20
N ASN A 216 2.21 -14.80 -15.35
CA ASN A 216 3.34 -15.13 -16.23
C ASN A 216 4.72 -14.78 -15.63
N ARG A 217 4.76 -13.88 -14.64
CA ARG A 217 5.99 -13.43 -13.95
C ARG A 217 6.21 -14.15 -12.62
N LEU A 218 5.23 -14.90 -12.13
CA LEU A 218 5.31 -15.64 -10.88
C LEU A 218 6.05 -16.97 -11.07
N SER A 219 6.66 -17.46 -9.98
CA SER A 219 7.26 -18.80 -10.00
C SER A 219 6.16 -19.87 -10.06
N GLY A 220 6.52 -21.08 -10.52
CA GLY A 220 5.60 -22.22 -10.51
C GLY A 220 5.13 -22.61 -9.10
N LYS A 221 5.95 -22.33 -8.07
CA LYS A 221 5.60 -22.54 -6.66
C LYS A 221 4.52 -21.54 -6.22
N ASP A 222 4.73 -20.25 -6.50
CA ASP A 222 3.80 -19.19 -6.08
C ASP A 222 2.44 -19.37 -6.75
N ARG A 223 2.40 -19.74 -8.04
CA ARG A 223 1.13 -20.04 -8.73
C ARG A 223 0.36 -21.18 -8.06
N LYS A 224 1.04 -22.27 -7.69
CA LYS A 224 0.41 -23.40 -6.99
C LYS A 224 -0.14 -22.99 -5.62
N GLU A 225 0.59 -22.15 -4.89
CA GLU A 225 0.14 -21.61 -3.61
C GLU A 225 -1.11 -20.75 -3.77
N ILE A 226 -1.11 -19.85 -4.77
CA ILE A 226 -2.26 -18.99 -5.08
C ILE A 226 -3.49 -19.85 -5.45
N ASP A 227 -3.32 -20.83 -6.34
CA ASP A 227 -4.40 -21.76 -6.73
C ASP A 227 -4.96 -22.52 -5.52
N SER A 228 -4.09 -22.96 -4.61
CA SER A 228 -4.50 -23.64 -3.39
C SER A 228 -5.36 -22.73 -2.50
N ARG A 229 -4.94 -21.47 -2.30
CA ARG A 229 -5.70 -20.50 -1.50
C ARG A 229 -7.02 -20.12 -2.16
N ILE A 230 -7.07 -19.97 -3.49
CA ILE A 230 -8.32 -19.71 -4.23
C ILE A 230 -9.33 -20.84 -4.01
N ARG A 231 -8.88 -22.10 -4.08
CA ARG A 231 -9.75 -23.27 -3.80
C ARG A 231 -10.22 -23.29 -2.35
N TYR A 232 -9.32 -23.02 -1.41
CA TYR A 232 -9.66 -22.95 0.02
C TYR A 232 -10.75 -21.90 0.30
N PHE A 233 -10.58 -20.67 -0.21
CA PHE A 233 -11.58 -19.62 -0.02
C PHE A 233 -12.89 -19.91 -0.75
N ALA A 234 -12.86 -20.57 -1.90
CA ALA A 234 -14.08 -21.03 -2.58
C ALA A 234 -14.86 -22.02 -1.71
N GLN A 235 -14.19 -22.97 -1.06
CA GLN A 235 -14.84 -23.91 -0.14
C GLN A 235 -15.42 -23.18 1.07
N LYS A 236 -14.68 -22.25 1.69
CA LYS A 236 -15.18 -21.47 2.84
C LYS A 236 -16.46 -20.71 2.53
N LEU A 237 -16.56 -20.12 1.34
CA LEU A 237 -17.78 -19.43 0.90
C LEU A 237 -18.97 -20.36 0.71
N LEU A 238 -18.75 -21.62 0.32
CA LEU A 238 -19.81 -22.63 0.24
C LEU A 238 -20.24 -23.11 1.63
N ASP A 239 -19.30 -23.21 2.57
CA ASP A 239 -19.56 -23.64 3.94
C ASP A 239 -20.35 -22.58 4.73
N GLU A 240 -20.09 -21.29 4.49
CA GLU A 240 -20.80 -20.16 5.14
C GLU A 240 -22.20 -19.90 4.56
N GLY A 241 -22.47 -20.38 3.34
CA GLY A 241 -23.76 -20.24 2.67
C GLY A 241 -24.78 -21.34 2.99
N ASN A 242 -24.38 -22.37 3.75
CA ASN A 242 -25.22 -23.49 4.22
C ASN A 242 -25.43 -23.40 5.73
#